data_AF-A0A7J7TFS0-F1
#
_entry.id   AF-A0A7J7TFS0-F1
#
_cell.length_a   1.000
_cell.length_b   1.000
_cell.length_c   1.000
_cell.angle_alpha   90.00
_cell.angle_beta   90.00
_cell.angle_gamma   90.00
#
_symmetry.space_group_name_H-M   'P 1'
#
loop_
_entity.id
_entity.type
_entity.pdbx_description
1 polymer ?
#
loop_
_entity_poly.entity_id
_entity_poly.type
_entity_poly.pdbx_seq_one_letter_code
_entity_poly.pdbx_strand_id
1 'polypeptide(L)'
;MAPEWQGETQEFCPNAKVVLVGCKLDMRTDLATLRELSKQRLIPVTHEQGTVLAKQVGAVSYVECSSRSSERSVRDVFHVATVASLGRGHRQLRRTDSRRGLQRSAQLAGRSDRGNGTEGEIHKDRAKSCNLM
;
A
#
# COMPACT_ATOMS: atom_id res chain seq x y z
N MET A 1 -7.57 -14.17 6.73
CA MET A 1 -8.70 -13.31 7.04
C MET A 1 -9.39 -13.99 8.19
N ALA A 2 -9.62 -13.31 9.31
CA ALA A 2 -10.45 -13.91 10.35
C ALA A 2 -11.82 -14.23 9.69
N PRO A 3 -12.39 -15.43 9.88
CA PRO A 3 -13.57 -15.89 9.16
C PRO A 3 -14.74 -14.90 9.26
N GLU A 4 -14.78 -14.11 10.33
CA GLU A 4 -15.73 -13.02 10.55
C GLU A 4 -15.71 -11.99 9.41
N TRP A 5 -14.53 -11.52 9.00
CA TRP A 5 -14.42 -10.47 7.98
C TRP A 5 -14.85 -10.96 6.59
N GLN A 6 -14.59 -12.23 6.27
CA GLN A 6 -14.98 -12.78 4.98
C GLN A 6 -16.51 -12.90 4.88
N GLY A 7 -17.15 -13.41 5.94
CA GLY A 7 -18.61 -13.48 6.02
C GLY A 7 -19.25 -12.09 5.94
N GLU A 8 -18.76 -11.14 6.74
CA GLU A 8 -19.26 -9.76 6.76
C GLU A 8 -19.13 -9.09 5.39
N THR A 9 -17.99 -9.22 4.72
CA THR A 9 -17.79 -8.63 3.39
C THR A 9 -18.77 -9.24 2.38
N GLN A 10 -19.00 -10.55 2.44
CA GLN A 10 -19.92 -11.23 1.53
C GLN A 10 -21.39 -10.85 1.78
N GLU A 11 -21.75 -10.58 3.04
CA GLU A 11 -23.10 -10.19 3.44
C GLU A 11 -23.41 -8.73 3.06
N PHE A 12 -22.54 -7.79 3.41
CA PHE A 12 -22.80 -6.36 3.23
C PHE A 12 -22.28 -5.81 1.89
N CYS A 13 -21.22 -6.39 1.35
CA CYS A 13 -20.50 -5.87 0.18
C CYS A 13 -20.13 -6.99 -0.84
N PRO A 14 -21.10 -7.79 -1.32
CA PRO A 14 -20.82 -9.01 -2.10
C PRO A 14 -20.02 -8.79 -3.39
N ASN A 15 -20.07 -7.58 -3.96
CA ASN A 15 -19.38 -7.23 -5.21
C ASN A 15 -18.11 -6.38 -4.99
N ALA A 16 -17.74 -6.10 -3.74
CA ALA A 16 -16.56 -5.30 -3.46
C ALA A 16 -15.29 -6.07 -3.79
N LYS A 17 -14.32 -5.38 -4.40
CA LYS A 17 -13.00 -5.95 -4.64
C LYS A 17 -12.21 -5.92 -3.34
N VAL A 18 -11.81 -7.08 -2.86
CA VAL A 18 -11.05 -7.23 -1.61
C VAL A 18 -9.56 -7.25 -1.91
N VAL A 19 -8.77 -6.44 -1.20
CA VAL A 19 -7.31 -6.53 -1.18
C VAL A 19 -6.89 -7.00 0.22
N LEU A 20 -6.16 -8.11 0.29
CA LEU A 20 -5.64 -8.60 1.57
C LEU A 20 -4.30 -7.91 1.88
N VAL A 21 -4.17 -7.33 3.07
CA VAL A 21 -2.96 -6.60 3.48
C VAL A 21 -2.30 -7.28 4.69
N GLY A 22 -1.03 -7.65 4.53
CA GLY A 22 -0.17 -8.10 5.64
C GLY A 22 0.48 -6.91 6.33
N CYS A 23 0.10 -6.61 7.56
CA CYS A 23 0.64 -5.49 8.32
C CYS A 23 1.83 -5.90 9.21
N LYS A 24 2.58 -4.90 9.68
CA LYS A 24 3.73 -5.06 10.61
C LYS A 24 4.84 -5.95 10.05
N LEU A 25 5.16 -5.79 8.75
CA LEU A 25 6.16 -6.60 8.06
C LEU A 25 7.54 -6.62 8.77
N ASP A 26 7.90 -5.51 9.42
CA ASP A 26 9.13 -5.36 10.21
C ASP A 26 9.27 -6.37 11.36
N MET A 27 8.14 -6.88 11.87
CA MET A 27 8.12 -7.87 12.96
C MET A 27 8.62 -9.25 12.53
N ARG A 28 8.74 -9.53 11.23
CA ARG A 28 9.34 -10.79 10.74
C ARG A 28 10.82 -10.91 11.10
N THR A 29 11.50 -9.78 11.27
CA THR A 29 12.94 -9.72 11.59
C THR A 29 13.23 -9.22 12.99
N ASP A 30 12.19 -8.84 13.76
CA ASP A 30 12.35 -8.35 15.12
C ASP A 30 12.64 -9.49 16.10
N LEU A 31 13.82 -9.47 16.72
CA LEU A 31 14.28 -10.55 17.59
C LEU A 31 13.40 -10.74 18.84
N ALA A 32 12.84 -9.66 19.39
CA ALA A 32 11.95 -9.76 20.54
C ALA A 32 10.66 -10.48 20.17
N THR A 33 10.06 -10.11 19.04
CA THR A 33 8.85 -10.75 18.50
C THR A 33 9.09 -12.22 18.16
N LEU A 34 10.21 -12.54 17.51
CA LEU A 34 10.56 -13.93 17.18
C LEU A 34 10.72 -14.80 18.44
N ARG A 35 11.36 -14.28 19.49
CA ARG A 35 11.48 -14.98 20.77
C ARG A 35 10.13 -15.24 21.42
N GLU A 36 9.24 -14.25 21.40
CA GLU A 36 7.91 -14.38 21.99
C GLU A 36 7.05 -15.40 21.24
N LEU A 37 7.02 -15.33 19.90
CA LEU A 37 6.32 -16.31 19.07
C LEU A 37 6.88 -17.73 19.27
N SER A 38 8.21 -17.87 19.41
CA SER A 38 8.85 -19.17 19.66
C SER A 38 8.40 -19.81 20.97
N LYS A 39 8.14 -19.03 22.04
CA LYS A 39 7.60 -19.59 23.30
C LYS A 39 6.24 -20.25 23.09
N GLN A 40 5.46 -19.72 22.15
CA GLN A 40 4.14 -20.22 21.77
C GLN A 40 4.20 -21.23 20.61
N ARG A 41 5.40 -21.62 20.15
CA ARG A 41 5.63 -22.49 18.97
C ARG A 41 5.00 -21.94 17.69
N LEU A 42 4.94 -20.61 17.58
CA LEU A 42 4.44 -19.91 16.39
C LEU A 42 5.60 -19.30 15.60
N ILE A 43 5.32 -19.00 14.33
CA ILE A 43 6.19 -18.24 13.45
C ILE A 43 5.42 -17.04 12.88
N PRO A 44 6.11 -15.96 12.48
CA PRO A 44 5.47 -14.91 11.71
C PRO A 44 4.85 -15.47 10.44
N VAL A 45 3.66 -14.95 10.07
CA VAL A 45 3.03 -15.29 8.79
C VAL A 45 4.01 -14.97 7.68
N THR A 46 4.25 -15.92 6.77
CA THR A 46 5.11 -15.76 5.60
C THR A 46 4.37 -15.13 4.42
N HIS A 47 5.12 -14.60 3.46
CA HIS A 47 4.54 -14.03 2.25
C HIS A 47 3.71 -15.06 1.46
N GLU A 48 4.21 -16.30 1.39
CA GLU A 48 3.52 -17.41 0.73
C GLU A 48 2.20 -17.74 1.41
N GLN A 49 2.18 -17.85 2.75
CA GLN A 49 0.95 -18.08 3.51
C GLN A 49 -0.08 -16.98 3.28
N GLY A 50 0.35 -15.71 3.28
CA GLY A 50 -0.53 -14.58 2.98
C GLY A 50 -1.09 -14.62 1.55
N THR A 51 -0.26 -15.01 0.58
CA THR A 51 -0.67 -15.15 -0.83
C THR A 51 -1.67 -16.29 -1.03
N VAL A 52 -1.44 -17.44 -0.39
CA VAL A 52 -2.39 -18.58 -0.40
C VAL A 52 -3.72 -18.16 0.21
N LEU A 53 -3.70 -17.48 1.35
CA LEU A 53 -4.90 -16.99 2.02
C LEU A 53 -5.66 -15.97 1.15
N ALA A 54 -4.96 -15.05 0.49
CA ALA A 54 -5.59 -14.09 -0.43
C ALA A 54 -6.38 -14.80 -1.54
N LYS A 55 -5.81 -15.87 -2.12
CA LYS A 55 -6.50 -16.69 -3.12
C LYS A 55 -7.72 -17.41 -2.53
N GLN A 56 -7.58 -17.99 -1.33
CA GLN A 56 -8.66 -18.71 -0.66
C GLN A 56 -9.88 -17.81 -0.36
N VAL A 57 -9.64 -16.55 -0.02
CA VAL A 57 -10.72 -15.59 0.30
C VAL A 57 -11.23 -14.79 -0.90
N GLY A 58 -10.74 -15.08 -2.11
CA GLY A 58 -11.14 -14.36 -3.33
C GLY A 58 -10.63 -12.92 -3.40
N ALA A 59 -9.56 -12.58 -2.67
CA ALA A 59 -8.96 -11.25 -2.77
C ALA A 59 -8.27 -11.06 -4.12
N VAL A 60 -8.35 -9.85 -4.68
CA VAL A 60 -7.75 -9.51 -5.99
C VAL A 60 -6.23 -9.38 -5.93
N SER A 61 -5.67 -9.13 -4.74
CA SER A 61 -4.23 -9.04 -4.51
C SER A 61 -3.90 -9.26 -3.04
N TYR A 62 -2.66 -9.69 -2.79
CA TYR A 62 -2.00 -9.63 -1.48
C TYR A 62 -0.89 -8.59 -1.52
N VAL A 63 -0.78 -7.73 -0.50
CA VAL A 63 0.28 -6.74 -0.36
C VAL A 63 0.73 -6.68 1.10
N GLU A 64 2.00 -6.41 1.35
CA GLU A 64 2.54 -6.32 2.71
C GLU A 64 3.11 -4.94 2.98
N CYS A 65 2.96 -4.44 4.20
CA CYS A 65 3.51 -3.16 4.59
C CYS A 65 4.02 -3.14 6.03
N SER A 66 4.92 -2.18 6.28
CA SER A 66 5.30 -1.75 7.61
C SER A 66 5.13 -0.24 7.70
N SER A 67 4.08 0.19 8.40
CA SER A 67 3.87 1.61 8.71
C SER A 67 4.96 2.18 9.61
N ARG A 68 5.67 1.33 10.36
CA ARG A 68 6.75 1.73 11.26
C ARG A 68 8.07 2.00 10.53
N SER A 69 8.41 1.18 9.53
CA SER A 69 9.74 1.20 8.92
C SER A 69 9.76 1.67 7.47
N SER A 70 8.61 1.72 6.77
CA SER A 70 8.58 2.02 5.35
C SER A 70 7.28 2.71 4.91
N GLU A 71 7.31 4.04 4.81
CA GLU A 71 6.21 4.82 4.24
C GLU A 71 5.91 4.39 2.79
N ARG A 72 6.94 4.02 2.02
CA ARG A 72 6.78 3.52 0.65
C ARG A 72 5.88 2.29 0.61
N SER A 73 6.06 1.33 1.52
CA SER A 73 5.21 0.13 1.55
C SER A 73 3.74 0.44 1.84
N VAL A 74 3.47 1.49 2.63
CA VAL A 74 2.09 1.96 2.86
C VAL A 74 1.53 2.59 1.59
N ARG A 75 2.31 3.42 0.89
CA ARG A 75 1.91 3.99 -0.40
C ARG A 75 1.61 2.89 -1.44
N ASP A 76 2.38 1.81 -1.46
CA ASP A 76 2.17 0.67 -2.36
C ASP A 76 0.82 -0.02 -2.09
N VAL A 77 0.42 -0.19 -0.83
CA VAL A 77 -0.91 -0.72 -0.46
C VAL A 77 -2.04 0.15 -1.04
N PHE A 78 -1.96 1.47 -0.85
CA PHE A 78 -2.97 2.39 -1.38
C PHE A 78 -2.98 2.46 -2.90
N HIS A 79 -1.80 2.35 -3.53
CA HIS A 79 -1.70 2.28 -4.98
C HIS A 79 -2.41 1.04 -5.52
N VAL A 80 -2.17 -0.14 -4.95
CA VAL A 80 -2.83 -1.39 -5.34
C VAL A 80 -4.35 -1.31 -5.13
N ALA A 81 -4.80 -0.75 -4.00
CA ALA A 81 -6.22 -0.56 -3.75
C ALA A 81 -6.88 0.39 -4.78
N THR A 82 -6.19 1.47 -5.16
CA THR A 82 -6.63 2.41 -6.19
C THR A 82 -6.73 1.73 -7.55
N VAL A 83 -5.71 0.97 -7.95
CA VAL A 83 -5.73 0.24 -9.22
C VAL A 83 -6.83 -0.83 -9.22
N ALA A 84 -7.03 -1.52 -8.11
CA ALA A 84 -8.11 -2.50 -7.95
C ALA A 84 -9.48 -1.84 -8.12
N SER A 85 -9.73 -0.69 -7.49
CA SER A 85 -11.03 -0.02 -7.52
C SER A 85 -11.43 0.42 -8.94
N LEU A 86 -10.48 0.96 -9.71
CA LEU A 86 -10.73 1.46 -11.07
C LEU A 86 -11.30 0.41 -12.03
N GLY A 87 -11.03 -0.87 -11.78
CA GLY A 87 -11.57 -1.97 -12.60
C GLY A 87 -10.97 -1.98 -14.00
N ARG A 88 -10.46 -3.14 -14.43
CA ARG A 88 -10.16 -3.30 -15.85
C ARG A 88 -11.48 -3.40 -16.62
N GLY A 89 -12.00 -2.26 -17.05
CA GLY A 89 -12.42 -2.18 -18.44
C GLY A 89 -11.18 -2.49 -19.27
N HIS A 90 -11.15 -3.65 -19.93
CA HIS A 90 -10.13 -3.95 -20.94
C HIS A 90 -10.33 -2.99 -22.14
N ARG A 91 -9.98 -1.72 -21.98
CA ARG A 91 -9.47 -0.94 -23.10
C ARG A 91 -7.96 -0.97 -22.93
N GLN A 92 -7.33 -1.75 -23.80
CA GLN A 92 -5.97 -1.44 -24.18
C GLN A 92 -5.92 0.06 -24.43
N LEU A 93 -5.26 0.80 -23.54
CA LEU A 93 -4.62 2.04 -23.94
C LEU A 93 -3.54 1.59 -24.93
N ARG A 94 -3.95 1.39 -26.19
CA ARG A 94 -3.02 1.30 -27.29
C ARG A 94 -2.23 2.60 -27.20
N ARG A 95 -0.96 2.47 -26.82
CA ARG A 95 0.06 3.49 -27.08
C ARG A 95 0.02 3.75 -28.58
N THR A 96 -0.77 4.72 -29.01
CA THR A 96 -0.58 5.34 -30.31
C THR A 96 0.66 6.19 -30.18
N ASP A 97 1.74 5.68 -30.75
CA ASP A 97 3.02 6.33 -30.91
C ASP A 97 2.82 7.58 -31.80
N SER A 98 2.54 8.73 -31.18
CA SER A 98 2.48 10.03 -31.87
C SER A 98 3.83 10.72 -31.76
N ARG A 99 4.85 10.12 -32.39
CA ARG A 99 5.95 10.89 -32.97
C ARG A 99 5.42 11.67 -34.17
N ARG A 100 5.01 12.94 -33.98
CA ARG A 100 4.96 14.00 -35.00
C ARG A 100 4.42 15.29 -34.38
N GLY A 101 5.24 16.34 -34.32
CA GLY A 101 4.74 17.71 -34.11
C GLY A 101 5.71 18.68 -33.45
N LEU A 102 6.74 19.09 -34.19
CA LEU A 102 7.48 20.37 -34.19
C LEU A 102 7.31 21.31 -32.96
N GLN A 103 8.38 21.59 -32.21
CA GLN A 103 9.34 22.70 -32.45
C GLN A 103 8.72 24.09 -32.71
N ARG A 104 8.83 24.96 -31.69
CA ARG A 104 9.09 26.44 -31.67
C ARG A 104 8.48 26.96 -30.36
N SER A 105 9.13 27.75 -29.51
CA SER A 105 10.12 28.77 -29.75
C SER A 105 11.07 28.88 -28.57
N ALA A 106 12.32 29.18 -28.88
CA ALA A 106 13.30 29.66 -27.92
C ALA A 106 12.98 31.11 -27.50
N GLN A 107 13.53 31.46 -26.33
CA GLN A 107 13.89 32.80 -25.84
C GLN A 107 12.77 33.72 -25.34
N LEU A 108 12.79 33.97 -24.02
CA LEU A 108 13.33 35.22 -23.48
C LEU A 108 13.81 35.00 -22.03
N ALA A 109 14.97 35.59 -21.74
CA ALA A 109 15.78 35.45 -20.53
C ALA A 109 15.31 36.37 -19.40
N GLY A 110 15.69 36.07 -18.14
CA GLY A 110 15.51 37.06 -17.06
C GLY A 110 15.77 36.67 -15.59
N ARG A 111 17.00 36.25 -15.26
CA ARG A 111 17.85 36.62 -14.06
C ARG A 111 17.36 36.47 -12.59
N SER A 112 18.25 35.80 -11.81
CA SER A 112 18.72 36.04 -10.39
C SER A 112 17.71 36.02 -9.22
N ASP A 113 18.03 35.74 -7.95
CA ASP A 113 19.16 35.20 -7.15
C ASP A 113 18.65 35.20 -5.67
N ARG A 114 19.25 34.39 -4.77
CA ARG A 114 19.13 34.40 -3.27
C ARG A 114 17.76 34.04 -2.66
N GLY A 115 17.63 33.35 -1.53
CA GLY A 115 18.56 32.82 -0.55
C GLY A 115 17.78 32.46 0.74
N ASN A 116 18.27 31.42 1.43
CA ASN A 116 18.19 31.13 2.87
C ASN A 116 16.85 30.82 3.60
N GLY A 117 16.83 29.61 4.19
CA GLY A 117 16.33 29.17 5.51
C GLY A 117 15.05 29.75 6.14
N THR A 118 14.16 28.85 6.56
CA THR A 118 13.72 28.70 7.98
C THR A 118 12.96 27.39 8.17
N GLU A 119 13.21 26.77 9.32
CA GLU A 119 12.59 25.55 9.84
C GLU A 119 11.05 25.64 9.90
N GLY A 120 10.39 24.53 9.59
CA GLY A 120 8.96 24.35 9.79
C GLY A 120 8.70 23.05 10.54
N GLU A 121 8.41 23.17 11.84
CA GLU A 121 7.98 22.08 12.72
C GLU A 121 6.77 21.34 12.15
N ILE A 122 6.93 20.05 11.86
CA ILE A 122 5.81 19.18 11.52
C ILE A 122 5.23 18.65 12.83
N HIS A 123 4.08 19.22 13.20
CA HIS A 123 3.27 18.77 14.32
C HIS A 123 2.91 17.30 14.16
N LYS A 124 3.27 16.51 15.18
CA LYS A 124 3.03 15.08 15.28
C LYS A 124 1.58 14.83 15.67
N ASP A 125 0.68 14.76 14.68
CA ASP A 125 -0.67 14.27 14.93
C ASP A 125 -0.64 12.77 15.22
N ARG A 126 -0.81 12.46 16.49
CA ARG A 126 -0.94 11.12 17.06
C ARG A 126 -2.18 10.45 16.46
N ALA A 127 -1.97 9.53 15.51
CA ALA A 127 -3.01 8.64 15.05
C ALA A 127 -3.63 7.90 16.25
N LYS A 128 -4.95 8.06 16.42
CA LYS A 128 -5.70 7.46 17.52
C LYS A 128 -5.70 5.95 17.35
N SER A 129 -5.18 5.26 18.37
CA SER A 129 -5.15 3.81 18.48
C SER A 129 -6.58 3.26 18.42
N CYS A 130 -6.89 2.44 17.42
CA CYS A 130 -8.07 1.59 17.46
C CYS A 130 -7.81 0.42 18.42
N ASN A 131 -8.56 0.34 19.50
CA ASN A 131 -8.66 -0.88 20.29
C ASN A 131 -9.65 -1.80 19.57
N LEU A 132 -9.21 -3.00 19.19
CA LEU A 132 -10.14 -4.10 18.94
C LEU A 132 -10.62 -4.62 20.30
N MET A 133 -11.93 -4.83 20.43
CA MET A 133 -12.60 -5.44 21.58
C MET A 133 -12.15 -6.88 21.80
#